data_AF-A0A2W6CHV9-F1
#
_entry.id   AF-A0A2W6CHV9-F1
#
_cell.length_a   1.000
_cell.length_b   1.000
_cell.length_c   1.000
_cell.angle_alpha   90.00
_cell.angle_beta   90.00
_cell.angle_gamma   90.00
#
_symmetry.space_group_name_H-M   'P 1'
#
loop_
_entity.id
_entity.type
_entity.pdbx_description
1 polymer ?
#
loop_
_entity_poly.entity_id
_entity_poly.type
_entity_poly.pdbx_seq_one_letter_code
_entity_poly.pdbx_strand_id
1 'polypeptide(L)'
;MSDIHPRASASRSLICAGMSRHSPTHGPQTPGWATSEGYSVSRGKHAKPTSHHHLPTALAAVTLAAGGVLAFADSAAAAPLPSSSTAARSAGQADVIALRALGAALSQRGTRYRSGGSGPGGFDCSGLVQWSYRQAGLHLPRTAAAQSRVG
;
A
#
# COMPACT_ATOMS: atom_id res chain seq x y z
N MET A 1 14.12 36.82 -51.67
CA MET A 1 13.58 35.85 -50.70
C MET A 1 14.58 34.72 -50.54
N SER A 2 15.18 34.65 -49.34
CA SER A 2 15.60 33.43 -48.61
C SER A 2 16.56 32.41 -49.26
N ASP A 3 17.58 31.86 -48.61
CA ASP A 3 18.20 32.05 -47.30
C ASP A 3 19.43 31.10 -47.23
N ILE A 4 20.49 31.58 -46.56
CA ILE A 4 21.35 30.86 -45.60
C ILE A 4 22.40 29.84 -46.12
N HIS A 5 23.66 30.25 -45.88
CA HIS A 5 24.91 29.49 -45.99
C HIS A 5 25.09 28.43 -44.89
N PRO A 6 25.84 27.34 -45.14
CA PRO A 6 26.33 26.45 -44.10
C PRO A 6 27.66 26.96 -43.52
N ARG A 7 27.77 27.04 -42.18
CA ARG A 7 29.07 27.20 -41.50
C ARG A 7 29.22 26.18 -40.37
N ALA A 8 30.40 25.57 -40.40
CA ALA A 8 30.84 24.46 -39.59
C ALA A 8 31.13 24.80 -38.12
N SER A 9 31.09 23.75 -37.30
CA SER A 9 32.03 23.41 -36.21
C SER A 9 32.59 24.55 -35.34
N ALA A 10 32.20 24.55 -34.06
CA ALA A 10 33.13 24.85 -32.98
C ALA A 10 32.66 24.24 -31.66
N SER A 11 33.28 23.12 -31.31
CA SER A 11 33.45 22.62 -29.95
C SER A 11 34.02 23.72 -29.05
N ARG A 12 33.44 23.94 -27.88
CA ARG A 12 34.09 24.76 -26.85
C ARG A 12 33.81 24.22 -25.46
N SER A 13 34.68 23.29 -25.07
CA SER A 13 35.06 23.01 -23.70
C SER A 13 35.18 24.30 -22.88
N LEU A 14 34.53 24.33 -21.73
CA LEU A 14 34.95 25.15 -20.59
C LEU A 14 34.98 24.24 -19.37
N ILE A 15 36.15 23.62 -19.20
CA ILE A 15 36.64 23.09 -17.93
C ILE A 15 37.71 24.09 -17.45
N CYS A 16 37.64 24.41 -16.15
CA CYS A 16 38.70 24.86 -15.23
C CYS A 16 38.55 26.23 -14.55
N ALA A 17 38.93 26.19 -13.26
CA ALA A 17 39.16 27.25 -12.26
C ALA A 17 37.89 27.76 -11.55
N GLY A 18 37.62 27.52 -10.26
CA GLY A 18 38.52 27.21 -9.14
C GLY A 18 38.56 28.40 -8.18
N MET A 19 37.58 28.51 -7.27
CA MET A 19 37.62 29.46 -6.14
C MET A 19 37.10 28.78 -4.87
N SER A 20 37.84 29.02 -3.81
CA SER A 20 37.89 28.27 -2.56
C SER A 20 36.74 28.55 -1.59
N ARG A 21 36.42 27.49 -0.85
CA ARG A 21 36.12 27.46 0.59
C ARG A 21 35.18 28.53 1.13
N HIS A 22 33.89 28.19 1.26
CA HIS A 22 33.12 28.53 2.47
C HIS A 22 32.45 27.24 2.96
N SER A 23 32.88 26.77 4.13
CA SER A 23 32.21 25.72 4.88
C SER A 23 30.95 26.30 5.51
N PRO A 24 29.76 25.74 5.32
CA PRO A 24 28.73 25.86 6.32
C PRO A 24 28.94 24.73 7.32
N THR A 25 29.43 25.08 8.51
CA THR A 25 29.20 24.28 9.71
C THR A 25 27.70 24.30 10.00
N HIS A 26 26.92 23.50 9.28
CA HIS A 26 25.60 23.12 9.74
C HIS A 26 25.80 22.08 10.84
N GLY A 27 25.68 22.53 12.09
CA GLY A 27 25.52 21.63 13.23
C GLY A 27 24.35 20.66 13.01
N PRO A 28 24.27 19.58 13.81
CA PRO A 28 23.21 18.59 13.66
C PRO A 28 21.85 19.26 13.89
N GLN A 29 21.12 19.53 12.81
CA GLN A 29 19.71 19.88 12.90
C GLN A 29 18.97 18.59 13.29
N THR A 30 18.75 18.42 14.58
CA THR A 30 17.80 17.46 15.11
C THR A 30 16.42 17.78 14.53
N PRO A 31 15.76 16.88 13.79
CA PRO A 31 14.42 17.16 13.30
C PRO A 31 13.47 17.26 14.50
N GLY A 32 12.79 18.41 14.63
CA GLY A 32 11.91 18.81 15.74
C GLY A 32 10.62 18.00 15.91
N TRP A 33 10.62 16.71 15.58
CA TRP A 33 9.59 15.78 16.06
C TRP A 33 9.97 15.13 17.39
N ALA A 34 11.22 15.32 17.85
CA ALA A 34 11.70 14.86 19.14
C ALA A 34 11.34 15.85 20.26
N THR A 35 10.04 16.08 20.47
CA THR A 35 9.53 16.55 21.76
C THR A 35 8.45 15.59 22.22
N SER A 36 8.80 14.98 23.35
CA SER A 36 8.04 14.08 24.19
C SER A 36 6.61 14.55 24.48
N GLU A 37 5.63 13.77 24.03
CA GLU A 37 4.39 13.57 24.78
C GLU A 37 4.10 12.07 24.79
N GLY A 38 4.10 11.51 26.00
CA GLY A 38 4.07 10.09 26.24
C GLY A 38 2.77 9.47 25.78
N TYR A 39 2.86 8.53 24.84
CA TYR A 39 1.81 7.54 24.68
C TYR A 39 1.98 6.46 25.76
N SER A 40 1.55 6.77 26.98
CA SER A 40 1.38 5.77 28.03
C SER A 40 0.06 5.05 27.81
N VAL A 41 0.09 3.83 27.25
CA VAL A 41 -1.06 2.91 27.33
C VAL A 41 -1.19 2.46 28.79
N SER A 42 -2.15 3.04 29.50
CA SER A 42 -2.58 2.57 30.81
C SER A 42 -3.06 1.13 30.72
N ARG A 43 -2.28 0.20 31.30
CA ARG A 43 -2.70 -1.18 31.58
C ARG A 43 -3.67 -1.18 32.76
N GLY A 44 -4.97 -1.22 32.50
CA GLY A 44 -5.97 -1.53 33.52
C GLY A 44 -5.94 -3.02 33.88
N LYS A 45 -5.54 -3.35 35.11
CA LYS A 45 -5.59 -4.70 35.68
C LYS A 45 -6.80 -4.82 36.62
N HIS A 46 -7.64 -5.81 36.35
CA HIS A 46 -8.43 -6.63 37.27
C HIS A 46 -9.44 -5.94 38.22
N ALA A 47 -10.73 -6.12 37.90
CA ALA A 47 -11.76 -6.30 38.92
C ALA A 47 -12.69 -7.45 38.50
N LYS A 48 -12.80 -8.46 39.36
CA LYS A 48 -13.71 -9.60 39.22
C LYS A 48 -14.89 -9.36 40.18
N PRO A 49 -16.14 -9.28 39.69
CA PRO A 49 -17.30 -9.49 40.56
C PRO A 49 -17.84 -10.92 40.37
N THR A 50 -17.83 -11.70 41.44
CA THR A 50 -18.60 -12.94 41.60
C THR A 50 -20.04 -12.59 41.98
N SER A 51 -21.03 -13.15 41.28
CA SER A 51 -22.03 -14.06 41.86
C SER A 51 -23.32 -14.18 41.04
N HIS A 52 -23.57 -15.41 40.62
CA HIS A 52 -24.82 -16.18 40.58
C HIS A 52 -26.13 -15.55 40.07
N HIS A 53 -26.46 -15.85 38.81
CA HIS A 53 -27.85 -15.94 38.34
C HIS A 53 -28.08 -17.24 37.54
N HIS A 54 -28.76 -18.17 38.20
CA HIS A 54 -29.67 -19.24 37.77
C HIS A 54 -29.84 -19.54 36.27
N LEU A 55 -29.66 -20.82 35.92
CA LEU A 55 -30.09 -21.45 34.66
C LEU A 55 -31.63 -21.34 34.49
N PRO A 56 -32.11 -21.27 33.25
CA PRO A 56 -32.83 -22.44 32.77
C PRO A 56 -32.34 -22.92 31.41
N THR A 57 -32.19 -24.24 31.33
CA THR A 57 -32.08 -25.06 30.13
C THR A 57 -33.25 -24.76 29.19
N ALA A 58 -33.01 -24.08 28.07
CA ALA A 58 -33.97 -24.00 26.97
C ALA A 58 -33.43 -24.83 25.81
N LEU A 59 -34.14 -25.93 25.55
CA LEU A 59 -33.94 -26.87 24.47
C LEU A 59 -33.81 -26.18 23.11
N ALA A 60 -32.96 -26.78 22.27
CA ALA A 60 -32.94 -26.62 20.84
C ALA A 60 -34.31 -26.86 20.19
N ALA A 61 -34.69 -26.01 19.23
CA ALA A 61 -35.43 -26.38 18.03
C ALA A 61 -35.51 -25.17 17.09
N VAL A 62 -34.50 -24.96 16.24
CA VAL A 62 -34.71 -24.14 15.03
C VAL A 62 -35.40 -25.06 14.03
N THR A 63 -36.68 -24.79 13.82
CA THR A 63 -37.56 -25.49 12.89
C THR A 63 -37.17 -25.17 11.45
N LEU A 64 -37.05 -26.24 10.66
CA LEU A 64 -36.87 -26.24 9.21
C LEU A 64 -38.13 -25.68 8.55
N ALA A 65 -38.12 -24.41 8.17
CA ALA A 65 -39.15 -23.86 7.28
C ALA A 65 -38.71 -24.03 5.83
N ALA A 66 -39.09 -25.18 5.26
CA ALA A 66 -39.21 -25.36 3.83
C ALA A 66 -40.25 -24.34 3.30
N GLY A 67 -39.78 -23.33 2.59
CA GLY A 67 -40.62 -22.32 1.95
C GLY A 67 -39.95 -21.90 0.65
N GLY A 68 -40.44 -22.47 -0.45
CA GLY A 68 -39.84 -22.33 -1.76
C GLY A 68 -39.71 -20.88 -2.21
N VAL A 69 -38.51 -20.51 -2.62
CA VAL A 69 -38.35 -19.53 -3.68
C VAL A 69 -38.21 -20.34 -4.95
N LEU A 70 -39.25 -20.29 -5.78
CA LEU A 70 -39.23 -20.78 -7.14
C LEU A 70 -37.98 -20.21 -7.82
N ALA A 71 -37.09 -21.11 -8.21
CA ALA A 71 -35.96 -20.80 -9.05
C ALA A 71 -36.47 -20.20 -10.36
N PHE A 72 -36.26 -18.90 -10.56
CA PHE A 72 -36.26 -18.35 -11.91
C PHE A 72 -34.94 -18.73 -12.56
N ALA A 73 -34.86 -19.99 -12.99
CA ALA A 73 -33.87 -20.42 -13.97
C ALA A 73 -34.36 -19.92 -15.34
N ASP A 74 -34.06 -18.66 -15.66
CA ASP A 74 -34.08 -18.23 -17.05
C ASP A 74 -32.84 -18.82 -17.72
N SER A 75 -33.01 -20.04 -18.22
CA SER A 75 -31.99 -20.74 -18.99
C SER A 75 -32.10 -20.28 -20.45
N ALA A 76 -31.64 -19.05 -20.71
CA ALA A 76 -31.29 -18.65 -22.06
C ALA A 76 -29.94 -19.28 -22.38
N ALA A 77 -29.98 -20.36 -23.15
CA ALA A 77 -28.82 -21.02 -23.73
C ALA A 77 -28.02 -20.03 -24.61
N ALA A 78 -27.07 -19.34 -23.99
CA ALA A 78 -25.94 -18.74 -24.68
C ALA A 78 -24.77 -19.71 -24.54
N ALA A 79 -24.19 -20.11 -25.68
CA ALA A 79 -22.98 -20.92 -25.76
C ALA A 79 -21.91 -20.46 -24.74
N PRO A 80 -21.09 -21.37 -24.17
CA PRO A 80 -20.11 -20.99 -23.16
C PRO A 80 -19.04 -20.11 -23.81
N LEU A 81 -19.19 -18.79 -23.68
CA LEU A 81 -18.10 -17.86 -23.92
C LEU A 81 -17.10 -18.07 -22.77
N PRO A 82 -15.86 -18.50 -23.02
CA PRO A 82 -14.85 -18.75 -21.98
C PRO A 82 -14.39 -17.47 -21.22
N SER A 83 -14.99 -16.32 -21.54
CA SER A 83 -14.58 -14.99 -21.05
C SER A 83 -14.90 -14.75 -19.57
N SER A 84 -16.04 -15.21 -19.07
CA SER A 84 -16.46 -14.93 -17.68
C SER A 84 -15.62 -15.69 -16.64
N SER A 85 -15.24 -16.93 -16.96
CA SER A 85 -14.43 -17.76 -16.05
C SER A 85 -12.98 -17.30 -15.99
N THR A 86 -12.44 -16.80 -17.11
CA THR A 86 -11.07 -16.24 -17.16
C THR A 86 -10.99 -14.89 -16.46
N ALA A 87 -11.96 -13.99 -16.69
CA ALA A 87 -12.03 -12.72 -15.97
C ALA A 87 -12.19 -12.91 -14.45
N ALA A 88 -13.02 -13.86 -14.02
CA ALA A 88 -13.18 -14.20 -12.61
C ALA A 88 -11.88 -14.76 -11.99
N ARG A 89 -11.14 -15.61 -12.71
CA ARG A 89 -9.81 -16.08 -12.24
C ARG A 89 -8.80 -14.93 -12.13
N SER A 90 -8.75 -14.04 -13.11
CA SER A 90 -7.86 -12.87 -13.08
C SER A 90 -8.22 -11.93 -11.93
N ALA A 91 -9.51 -11.70 -11.67
CA ALA A 91 -9.97 -10.93 -10.53
C ALA A 91 -9.59 -11.59 -9.19
N GLY A 92 -9.77 -12.91 -9.07
CA GLY A 92 -9.34 -13.66 -7.90
C GLY A 92 -7.82 -13.60 -7.67
N GLN A 93 -7.02 -13.63 -8.74
CA GLN A 93 -5.57 -13.48 -8.64
C GLN A 93 -5.17 -12.07 -8.19
N ALA A 94 -5.81 -11.03 -8.72
CA ALA A 94 -5.60 -9.65 -8.29
C ALA A 94 -5.93 -9.46 -6.80
N ASP A 95 -7.00 -10.10 -6.33
CA ASP A 95 -7.41 -10.03 -4.92
C ASP A 95 -6.37 -10.69 -3.98
N VAL A 96 -5.83 -11.85 -4.37
CA VAL A 96 -4.74 -12.51 -3.62
C VAL A 96 -3.50 -11.62 -3.53
N ILE A 97 -3.13 -10.94 -4.62
CA ILE A 97 -2.01 -10.00 -4.64
C ILE A 97 -2.29 -8.81 -3.71
N ALA A 98 -3.49 -8.22 -3.81
CA ALA A 98 -3.89 -7.08 -2.99
C ALA A 98 -3.88 -7.42 -1.49
N LEU A 99 -4.39 -8.60 -1.11
CA LEU A 99 -4.39 -9.06 0.29
C LEU A 99 -2.97 -9.29 0.82
N ARG A 100 -2.06 -9.86 0.01
CA ARG A 100 -0.65 -10.00 0.41
C ARG A 100 0.04 -8.65 0.58
N ALA A 101 -0.17 -7.73 -0.36
CA ALA A 101 0.37 -6.39 -0.28
C ALA A 101 -0.17 -5.64 0.95
N LEU A 102 -1.47 -5.76 1.23
CA LEU A 102 -2.10 -5.20 2.41
C LEU A 102 -1.49 -5.76 3.70
N GLY A 103 -1.33 -7.08 3.81
CA GLY A 103 -0.69 -7.72 4.96
C GLY A 103 0.74 -7.22 5.19
N ALA A 104 1.53 -7.10 4.11
CA ALA A 104 2.86 -6.51 4.18
C ALA A 104 2.82 -5.06 4.67
N ALA A 105 1.97 -4.21 4.10
CA ALA A 105 1.85 -2.81 4.51
C ALA A 105 1.46 -2.68 6.00
N LEU A 106 0.51 -3.50 6.46
CA LEU A 106 0.06 -3.51 7.86
C LEU A 106 1.17 -3.97 8.82
N SER A 107 2.07 -4.86 8.39
CA SER A 107 3.23 -5.27 9.21
C SER A 107 4.19 -4.12 9.50
N GLN A 108 4.21 -3.08 8.66
CA GLN A 108 5.03 -1.89 8.82
C GLN A 108 4.29 -0.73 9.52
N ARG A 109 3.08 -0.95 10.00
CA ARG A 109 2.30 0.09 10.70
C ARG A 109 3.07 0.58 11.93
N GLY A 110 3.23 1.89 12.05
CA GLY A 110 4.04 2.54 13.10
C GLY A 110 5.50 2.78 12.71
N THR A 111 5.97 2.26 11.57
CA THR A 111 7.30 2.62 11.02
C THR A 111 7.33 4.12 10.72
N ARG A 112 8.40 4.81 11.14
CA ARG A 112 8.57 6.25 10.91
C ARG A 112 8.66 6.56 9.41
N TYR A 113 8.04 7.66 9.00
CA TYR A 113 8.21 8.19 7.65
C TYR A 113 9.66 8.64 7.44
N ARG A 114 10.24 8.29 6.30
CA ARG A 114 11.58 8.69 5.89
C ARG A 114 11.57 9.03 4.40
N SER A 115 11.87 10.28 4.06
CA SER A 115 11.99 10.71 2.67
C SER A 115 13.01 9.85 1.92
N GLY A 116 12.64 9.31 0.75
CA GLY A 116 13.45 8.38 -0.02
C GLY A 116 13.46 6.94 0.51
N GLY A 117 12.77 6.66 1.62
CA GLY A 117 12.71 5.35 2.26
C GLY A 117 11.92 4.32 1.45
N SER A 118 12.41 3.08 1.37
CA SER A 118 11.83 1.98 0.57
C SER A 118 12.01 0.59 1.20
N GLY A 119 12.24 0.54 2.52
CA GLY A 119 12.45 -0.71 3.25
C GLY A 119 12.26 -0.61 4.76
N PRO A 120 12.44 -1.72 5.50
CA PRO A 120 12.06 -1.85 6.92
C PRO A 120 12.75 -0.90 7.93
N GLY A 121 13.54 0.08 7.50
CA GLY A 121 14.11 1.16 8.32
C GLY A 121 13.47 2.53 8.10
N GLY A 122 12.37 2.61 7.35
CA GLY A 122 11.65 3.84 7.06
C GLY A 122 11.16 3.90 5.61
N PHE A 123 9.95 4.42 5.43
CA PHE A 123 9.30 4.50 4.13
C PHE A 123 8.89 5.92 3.78
N ASP A 124 8.95 6.26 2.50
CA ASP A 124 8.12 7.33 1.94
C ASP A 124 6.81 6.78 1.36
N CYS A 125 5.94 7.67 0.89
CA CYS A 125 4.60 7.31 0.40
C CYS A 125 4.66 6.22 -0.68
N SER A 126 5.46 6.45 -1.72
CA SER A 126 5.63 5.52 -2.84
C SER A 126 6.47 4.29 -2.50
N GLY A 127 7.39 4.41 -1.55
CA GLY A 127 8.28 3.34 -1.12
C GLY A 127 7.56 2.27 -0.32
N LEU A 128 6.58 2.66 0.51
CA LEU A 128 5.73 1.69 1.23
C LEU A 128 4.87 0.89 0.25
N VAL A 129 4.23 1.56 -0.70
CA VAL A 129 3.40 0.91 -1.73
C VAL A 129 4.25 -0.04 -2.58
N GLN A 130 5.40 0.43 -3.07
CA GLN A 130 6.31 -0.39 -3.87
C GLN A 130 6.81 -1.62 -3.09
N TRP A 131 7.24 -1.44 -1.85
CA TRP A 131 7.74 -2.54 -1.02
C TRP A 131 6.64 -3.57 -0.73
N SER A 132 5.42 -3.11 -0.47
CA SER A 132 4.26 -3.97 -0.16
C SER A 132 3.86 -4.85 -1.34
N TYR A 133 3.72 -4.25 -2.53
CA TYR A 133 3.43 -5.01 -3.75
C TYR A 133 4.56 -5.94 -4.17
N ARG A 134 5.82 -5.58 -3.86
CA ARG A 134 6.96 -6.48 -4.09
C ARG A 134 6.88 -7.75 -3.25
N GLN A 135 6.34 -7.69 -2.02
CA GLN A 135 6.07 -8.91 -1.22
C GLN A 135 4.99 -9.79 -1.87
N ALA A 136 4.11 -9.20 -2.67
CA ALA A 136 3.11 -9.90 -3.46
C ALA A 136 3.60 -10.31 -4.87
N GLY A 137 4.87 -10.05 -5.20
CA GLY A 137 5.48 -10.41 -6.49
C GLY A 137 5.30 -9.37 -7.61
N LEU A 138 4.72 -8.20 -7.34
CA LEU A 138 4.56 -7.13 -8.32
C LEU A 138 5.60 -6.01 -8.13
N HIS A 139 6.23 -5.62 -9.24
CA HIS A 139 7.20 -4.53 -9.27
C HIS A 139 6.53 -3.24 -9.72
N LEU A 140 6.48 -2.26 -8.82
CA LEU A 140 6.00 -0.92 -9.11
C LEU A 140 7.16 0.06 -9.34
N PRO A 141 6.96 1.12 -10.15
CA PRO A 141 7.93 2.18 -10.29
C PRO A 141 8.16 2.91 -8.95
N ARG A 142 9.31 3.58 -8.82
CA ARG A 142 9.74 4.15 -7.53
C ARG A 142 8.93 5.34 -7.07
N THR A 143 8.41 6.15 -7.99
CA THR A 143 7.77 7.44 -7.68
C THR A 143 6.25 7.33 -7.69
N ALA A 144 5.58 8.06 -6.80
CA ALA A 144 4.12 8.11 -6.76
C ALA A 144 3.51 8.55 -8.11
N ALA A 145 4.16 9.51 -8.80
CA ALA A 145 3.72 10.00 -10.10
C ALA A 145 3.80 8.96 -11.24
N ALA A 146 4.74 8.01 -11.14
CA ALA A 146 4.80 6.89 -12.08
C ALA A 146 3.83 5.77 -11.66
N GLN A 147 3.68 5.54 -10.35
CA GLN A 147 2.72 4.58 -9.80
C GLN A 147 1.28 4.93 -10.18
N SER A 148 0.92 6.21 -10.20
CA SER A 148 -0.42 6.66 -10.60
C SER A 148 -0.72 6.49 -12.10
N ARG A 149 0.28 6.11 -12.90
CA ARG A 149 0.15 5.88 -14.35
C ARG A 149 0.14 4.41 -14.72
N VAL A 150 0.27 3.52 -13.73
CA VAL A 150 0.25 2.07 -13.93
C VAL A 150 -0.92 1.47 -13.14
N GLY A 151 -1.68 0.59 -13.79
CA GLY A 151 -2.92 0.03 -13.25
C GLY A 151 -3.88 -0.33 -14.38
#